data_AF-A0AAW9YBL2-F1
#
_entry.id   AF-A0AAW9YBL2-F1
#
_cell.length_a   1.000
_cell.length_b   1.000
_cell.length_c   1.000
_cell.angle_alpha   90.00
_cell.angle_beta   90.00
_cell.angle_gamma   90.00
#
_symmetry.space_group_name_H-M   'P 1'
#
loop_
_entity.id
_entity.type
_entity.pdbx_description
1 polymer ?
#
loop_
_entity_poly.entity_id
_entity_poly.type
_entity_poly.pdbx_seq_one_letter_code
_entity_poly.pdbx_strand_id
1 'polypeptide(L)'
;MKAILKIIILSSGLWLTATNADASNITGRYDTWAAMKADGWQSSDGFNDNRMHNSLLWNGDVINQYPWTKYALLRHDPDMPMFLADKQKKTLSLMKLKTRSGARSDLRIIYQGEDKGKGCYISIVDSGYWLEFERQQYLGIKSYGKSDDKESGPIKPEILMTLPENCINKQQLNAIKAKQKEKDRALQQWVGEQTLKELCRQTGNC
;
A
#
# COMPACT_ATOMS: atom_id res chain seq x y z
N MET A 1 45.65 -14.35 12.33
CA MET A 1 45.66 -12.98 11.76
C MET A 1 44.50 -12.83 10.78
N LYS A 2 43.56 -11.95 11.15
CA LYS A 2 42.56 -11.21 10.34
C LYS A 2 41.84 -11.93 9.18
N ALA A 3 40.68 -12.52 9.47
CA ALA A 3 39.58 -12.56 8.51
C ALA A 3 38.78 -11.27 8.67
N ILE A 4 38.85 -10.40 7.66
CA ILE A 4 38.13 -9.12 7.63
C ILE A 4 36.66 -9.42 7.34
N LEU A 5 35.83 -9.40 8.39
CA LEU A 5 34.39 -9.37 8.28
C LEU A 5 34.00 -8.06 7.59
N LYS A 6 33.67 -8.10 6.29
CA LYS A 6 33.08 -6.97 5.60
C LYS A 6 31.66 -6.79 6.11
N ILE A 7 31.51 -5.93 7.10
CA ILE A 7 30.22 -5.38 7.52
C ILE A 7 29.69 -4.59 6.32
N ILE A 8 28.69 -5.15 5.63
CA ILE A 8 27.88 -4.40 4.69
C ILE A 8 27.03 -3.46 5.54
N ILE A 9 27.55 -2.25 5.76
CA ILE A 9 26.74 -1.13 6.23
C ILE A 9 25.82 -0.81 5.06
N LEU A 10 24.58 -1.30 5.12
CA LEU A 10 23.49 -0.79 4.30
C LEU A 10 23.35 0.70 4.61
N SER A 11 23.98 1.50 3.75
CA SER A 11 23.93 2.94 3.76
C SER A 11 22.47 3.38 3.58
N SER A 12 21.84 3.71 4.70
CA SER A 12 21.06 4.93 4.90
C SER A 12 20.34 5.45 3.66
N GLY A 13 19.29 4.74 3.24
CA GLY A 13 18.26 5.30 2.38
C GLY A 13 17.63 6.51 3.07
N LEU A 14 17.61 7.63 2.39
CA LEU A 14 17.12 8.92 2.85
C LEU A 14 15.61 8.85 3.19
N TRP A 15 15.32 8.59 4.47
CA TRP A 15 14.34 9.27 5.32
C TRP A 15 13.06 9.78 4.62
N LEU A 16 12.11 8.90 4.36
CA LEU A 16 10.69 9.22 4.56
C LEU A 16 10.41 9.17 6.07
N THR A 17 10.87 10.19 6.79
CA THR A 17 10.49 10.43 8.20
C THR A 17 9.40 11.47 8.33
N ALA A 18 8.48 11.46 7.36
CA ALA A 18 7.11 11.74 7.72
C ALA A 18 6.53 10.42 8.21
N THR A 19 6.03 10.42 9.45
CA THR A 19 5.14 9.41 10.02
C THR A 19 3.87 9.28 9.17
N ASN A 20 4.02 8.78 7.95
CA ASN A 20 2.91 8.43 7.09
C ASN A 20 2.69 6.96 7.39
N ALA A 21 1.68 6.69 8.22
CA ALA A 21 1.22 5.33 8.39
C ALA A 21 0.76 4.85 7.00
N ASP A 22 1.44 3.86 6.45
CA ASP A 22 0.94 3.14 5.29
C ASP A 22 -0.45 2.62 5.69
N ALA A 23 -1.50 3.08 5.03
CA ALA A 23 -2.87 2.86 5.46
C ALA A 23 -3.35 1.43 5.17
N SER A 24 -2.45 0.45 5.16
CA SER A 24 -2.70 -0.95 4.79
C SER A 24 -3.28 -1.78 5.95
N ASN A 25 -4.12 -1.17 6.78
CA ASN A 25 -4.96 -1.93 7.70
C ASN A 25 -6.22 -2.37 6.94
N ILE A 26 -6.13 -3.54 6.29
CA ILE A 26 -7.32 -4.30 5.90
C ILE A 26 -8.15 -4.50 7.17
N THR A 27 -9.36 -3.97 7.16
CA THR A 27 -10.21 -3.79 8.36
C THR A 27 -11.53 -4.52 8.24
N GLY A 28 -11.80 -5.09 7.07
CA GLY A 28 -12.94 -5.95 6.76
C GLY A 28 -12.84 -6.41 5.31
N ARG A 29 -13.80 -7.22 4.89
CA ARG A 29 -13.90 -7.74 3.53
C ARG A 29 -15.37 -7.78 3.11
N TYR A 30 -15.63 -7.41 1.87
CA TYR A 30 -16.91 -7.69 1.21
C TYR A 30 -16.69 -8.70 0.09
N ASP A 31 -17.01 -9.97 0.38
CA ASP A 31 -16.84 -11.07 -0.57
C ASP A 31 -17.76 -10.96 -1.79
N THR A 32 -18.92 -10.31 -1.64
CA THR A 32 -19.88 -10.12 -2.72
C THR A 32 -20.45 -8.71 -2.74
N TRP A 33 -20.83 -8.24 -3.92
CA TRP A 33 -21.56 -6.98 -4.06
C TRP A 33 -22.94 -7.06 -3.39
N ALA A 34 -23.57 -8.24 -3.39
CA ALA A 34 -24.84 -8.48 -2.69
C ALA A 34 -24.74 -8.22 -1.19
N ALA A 35 -23.66 -8.69 -0.53
CA ALA A 35 -23.41 -8.41 0.88
C ALA A 35 -23.24 -6.90 1.12
N MET A 36 -22.50 -6.21 0.26
CA MET A 36 -22.33 -4.77 0.38
C MET A 36 -23.65 -4.00 0.19
N LYS A 37 -24.51 -4.42 -0.74
CA LYS A 37 -25.87 -3.85 -0.89
C LYS A 37 -26.75 -4.11 0.34
N ALA A 38 -26.66 -5.28 0.96
CA ALA A 38 -27.41 -5.60 2.18
C ALA A 38 -27.05 -4.64 3.33
N ASP A 39 -25.80 -4.16 3.36
CA ASP A 39 -25.31 -3.14 4.30
C ASP A 39 -25.66 -1.69 3.88
N GLY A 40 -26.55 -1.55 2.90
CA GLY A 40 -27.10 -0.28 2.41
C GLY A 40 -26.23 0.45 1.41
N TRP A 41 -25.20 -0.21 0.84
CA TRP A 41 -24.35 0.43 -0.17
C TRP A 41 -24.97 0.39 -1.55
N GLN A 42 -24.67 1.39 -2.35
CA GLN A 42 -25.11 1.53 -3.74
C GLN A 42 -23.97 1.94 -4.66
N SER A 43 -24.04 1.57 -5.94
CA SER A 43 -23.04 1.99 -6.92
C SER A 43 -23.35 3.42 -7.39
N SER A 44 -22.37 4.31 -7.32
CA SER A 44 -22.48 5.64 -7.94
C SER A 44 -22.41 5.61 -9.47
N ASP A 45 -21.84 4.53 -10.01
CA ASP A 45 -21.54 4.36 -11.43
C ASP A 45 -22.58 3.50 -12.16
N GLY A 46 -23.68 3.15 -11.46
CA GLY A 46 -24.76 2.31 -12.01
C GLY A 46 -24.36 0.85 -12.23
N PHE A 47 -23.39 0.33 -11.46
CA PHE A 47 -22.98 -1.06 -11.57
C PHE A 47 -24.07 -2.01 -11.06
N ASN A 48 -24.43 -2.99 -11.89
CA ASN A 48 -25.28 -4.10 -11.51
C ASN A 48 -24.42 -5.30 -11.05
N ASP A 49 -25.08 -6.31 -10.49
CA ASP A 49 -24.43 -7.49 -9.91
C ASP A 49 -23.57 -8.24 -10.93
N ASN A 50 -24.05 -8.33 -12.18
CA ASN A 50 -23.33 -8.98 -13.27
C ASN A 50 -22.01 -8.25 -13.58
N ARG A 51 -22.03 -6.91 -13.68
CA ARG A 51 -20.83 -6.13 -13.96
C ARG A 51 -19.85 -6.17 -12.79
N MET A 52 -20.35 -6.09 -11.56
CA MET A 52 -19.52 -6.20 -10.35
C MET A 52 -18.82 -7.56 -10.29
N HIS A 53 -19.57 -8.66 -10.46
CA HIS A 53 -19.03 -10.00 -10.36
C HIS A 53 -18.13 -10.38 -11.54
N ASN A 54 -18.58 -10.17 -12.79
CA ASN A 54 -17.91 -10.74 -13.96
C ASN A 54 -16.88 -9.78 -14.59
N SER A 55 -17.17 -8.47 -14.66
CA SER A 55 -16.28 -7.53 -15.35
C SER A 55 -15.25 -6.90 -14.42
N LEU A 56 -15.63 -6.70 -13.17
CA LEU A 56 -14.80 -6.07 -12.16
C LEU A 56 -14.20 -7.09 -11.18
N LEU A 57 -14.59 -8.37 -11.31
CA LEU A 57 -14.12 -9.48 -10.47
C LEU A 57 -14.21 -9.11 -8.99
N TRP A 58 -15.37 -8.60 -8.58
CA TRP A 58 -15.56 -8.03 -7.26
C TRP A 58 -15.15 -9.01 -6.16
N ASN A 59 -14.10 -8.62 -5.45
CA ASN A 59 -13.79 -8.99 -4.09
C ASN A 59 -13.04 -7.81 -3.47
N GLY A 60 -13.49 -7.31 -2.32
CA GLY A 60 -13.00 -6.04 -1.79
C GLY A 60 -12.52 -6.19 -0.36
N ASP A 61 -11.20 -6.27 -0.17
CA ASP A 61 -10.62 -5.99 1.14
C ASP A 61 -10.76 -4.48 1.41
N VAL A 62 -11.32 -4.15 2.56
CA VAL A 62 -11.57 -2.77 2.97
C VAL A 62 -10.30 -2.20 3.57
N ILE A 63 -9.72 -1.24 2.87
CA ILE A 63 -8.51 -0.51 3.23
C ILE A 63 -8.92 0.82 3.85
N ASN A 64 -8.18 1.23 4.88
CA ASN A 64 -8.37 2.51 5.57
C ASN A 64 -9.77 2.70 6.20
N GLN A 65 -10.43 1.63 6.67
CA GLN A 65 -11.69 1.74 7.40
C GLN A 65 -11.41 2.00 8.88
N TYR A 66 -11.20 3.28 9.20
CA TYR A 66 -11.30 3.78 10.56
C TYR A 66 -12.69 4.38 10.79
N PRO A 67 -13.24 4.36 12.01
CA PRO A 67 -14.55 4.95 12.29
C PRO A 67 -14.66 6.42 11.86
N TRP A 68 -13.58 7.18 12.01
CA TRP A 68 -13.52 8.62 11.75
C TRP A 68 -13.25 9.01 10.29
N THR A 69 -12.80 8.10 9.43
CA THR A 69 -12.56 8.43 8.02
C THR A 69 -13.88 8.68 7.29
N LYS A 70 -13.86 9.59 6.34
CA LYS A 70 -14.99 9.83 5.42
C LYS A 70 -15.03 8.77 4.33
N TYR A 71 -13.86 8.37 3.84
CA TYR A 71 -13.69 7.43 2.77
C TYR A 71 -13.05 6.13 3.25
N ALA A 72 -13.39 5.04 2.57
CA ALA A 72 -12.65 3.79 2.59
C ALA A 72 -12.29 3.41 1.15
N LEU A 73 -11.23 2.62 0.98
CA LEU A 73 -10.82 2.11 -0.32
C LEU A 73 -11.07 0.61 -0.33
N LEU A 74 -11.55 0.06 -1.44
CA LEU A 74 -11.76 -1.38 -1.55
C LEU A 74 -10.93 -1.93 -2.70
N ARG A 75 -10.10 -2.93 -2.39
CA ARG A 75 -9.24 -3.62 -3.33
C ARG A 75 -8.71 -4.91 -2.70
N HIS A 76 -8.99 -6.06 -3.31
CA HIS A 76 -8.42 -7.33 -2.86
C HIS A 76 -6.94 -7.47 -3.22
N ASP A 77 -6.59 -7.32 -4.50
CA ASP A 77 -5.22 -7.51 -4.99
C ASP A 77 -4.64 -6.27 -5.69
N PRO A 78 -3.30 -6.11 -5.70
CA PRO A 78 -2.64 -4.98 -6.36
C PRO A 78 -2.98 -4.79 -7.85
N ASP A 79 -3.30 -5.85 -8.58
CA ASP A 79 -3.62 -5.74 -10.02
C ASP A 79 -5.11 -5.54 -10.30
N MET A 80 -5.94 -5.62 -9.26
CA MET A 80 -7.38 -5.50 -9.35
C MET A 80 -7.83 -4.03 -9.35
N PRO A 81 -9.04 -3.76 -9.89
CA PRO A 81 -9.65 -2.44 -9.80
C PRO A 81 -9.72 -1.94 -8.36
N MET A 82 -9.46 -0.65 -8.18
CA MET A 82 -9.59 0.03 -6.89
C MET A 82 -10.92 0.78 -6.86
N PHE A 83 -11.63 0.69 -5.74
CA PHE A 83 -12.89 1.37 -5.53
C PHE A 83 -12.78 2.37 -4.38
N LEU A 84 -13.51 3.47 -4.54
CA LEU A 84 -13.69 4.47 -3.50
C LEU A 84 -15.09 4.29 -2.90
N ALA A 85 -15.13 4.09 -1.58
CA ALA A 85 -16.34 4.04 -0.79
C ALA A 85 -16.51 5.35 -0.01
N ASP A 86 -17.58 6.10 -0.30
CA ASP A 86 -18.02 7.23 0.52
C ASP A 86 -18.92 6.70 1.64
N LYS A 87 -18.42 6.70 2.87
CA LYS A 87 -19.11 6.10 4.02
C LYS A 87 -20.37 6.87 4.41
N GLN A 88 -20.39 8.18 4.17
CA GLN A 88 -21.54 9.02 4.51
C GLN A 88 -22.67 8.82 3.50
N LYS A 89 -22.34 8.81 2.20
CA LYS A 89 -23.32 8.60 1.13
C LYS A 89 -23.68 7.14 0.92
N LYS A 90 -22.92 6.21 1.52
CA LYS A 90 -23.01 4.77 1.28
C LYS A 90 -22.90 4.43 -0.21
N THR A 91 -22.02 5.12 -0.92
CA THR A 91 -21.81 4.91 -2.36
C THR A 91 -20.44 4.30 -2.64
N LEU A 92 -20.39 3.44 -3.64
CA LEU A 92 -19.16 2.84 -4.17
C LEU A 92 -18.95 3.26 -5.63
N SER A 93 -17.76 3.78 -5.92
CA SER A 93 -17.33 4.20 -7.27
C SER A 93 -16.04 3.51 -7.69
N LEU A 94 -15.90 3.16 -8.96
CA LEU A 94 -14.65 2.68 -9.55
C LEU A 94 -13.67 3.85 -9.73
N MET A 95 -12.45 3.69 -9.22
CA MET A 95 -11.40 4.67 -9.42
C MET A 95 -10.77 4.52 -10.81
N LYS A 96 -11.02 5.49 -11.69
CA LYS A 96 -10.46 5.54 -13.05
C LYS A 96 -9.07 6.21 -13.04
N LEU A 97 -8.10 5.58 -12.39
CA LEU A 97 -6.74 6.09 -12.28
C LEU A 97 -5.83 5.49 -13.36
N LYS A 98 -4.95 6.31 -13.93
CA LYS A 98 -3.95 5.90 -14.90
C LYS A 98 -2.55 6.06 -14.30
N THR A 99 -1.84 4.96 -14.15
CA THR A 99 -0.43 4.93 -13.74
C THR A 99 0.46 5.09 -14.96
N ARG A 100 1.70 5.55 -14.75
CA ARG A 100 2.68 5.77 -15.81
C ARG A 100 3.12 4.47 -16.49
N SER A 101 3.22 3.37 -15.74
CA SER A 101 3.46 2.02 -16.28
C SER A 101 2.21 1.39 -16.93
N GLY A 102 1.02 1.91 -16.65
CA GLY A 102 -0.25 1.24 -16.96
C GLY A 102 -0.62 0.12 -15.98
N ALA A 103 0.29 -0.31 -15.09
CA ALA A 103 0.04 -1.34 -14.11
C ALA A 103 -0.71 -0.77 -12.89
N ARG A 104 -1.82 -1.41 -12.50
CA ARG A 104 -2.59 -1.00 -11.31
C ARG A 104 -1.83 -1.25 -10.01
N SER A 105 -0.90 -2.19 -10.01
CA SER A 105 -0.06 -2.52 -8.87
C SER A 105 0.94 -1.42 -8.51
N ASP A 106 1.06 -0.35 -9.30
CA ASP A 106 1.77 0.87 -8.90
C ASP A 106 0.96 1.78 -7.98
N LEU A 107 -0.36 1.55 -7.84
CA LEU A 107 -1.19 2.37 -6.97
C LEU A 107 -0.86 2.09 -5.49
N ARG A 108 -0.64 3.16 -4.72
CA ARG A 108 -0.47 3.18 -3.26
C ARG A 108 -1.46 4.15 -2.64
N ILE A 109 -1.86 3.87 -1.40
CA ILE A 109 -2.81 4.70 -0.64
C ILE A 109 -2.07 5.26 0.57
N ILE A 110 -1.96 6.59 0.65
CA ILE A 110 -1.32 7.28 1.77
C ILE A 110 -2.39 8.03 2.54
N TYR A 111 -2.54 7.74 3.82
CA TYR A 111 -3.44 8.48 4.70
C TYR A 111 -2.67 9.52 5.52
N GLN A 112 -3.02 10.79 5.33
CA GLN A 112 -2.52 11.93 6.11
C GLN A 112 -3.63 12.41 7.05
N GLY A 113 -3.73 11.77 8.22
CA GLY A 113 -4.73 12.13 9.24
C GLY A 113 -4.33 13.30 10.15
N GLU A 114 -3.04 13.61 10.26
CA GLU A 114 -2.52 14.74 11.04
C GLU A 114 -2.43 16.00 10.16
N ASP A 115 -3.00 17.12 10.60
CA ASP A 115 -2.86 18.39 9.87
C ASP A 115 -1.47 18.98 10.10
N LYS A 116 -0.67 19.03 9.03
CA LYS A 116 0.66 19.65 9.00
C LYS A 116 0.65 21.00 8.28
N GLY A 117 -0.48 21.70 8.30
CA GLY A 117 -0.68 22.99 7.63
C GLY A 117 -1.23 22.88 6.21
N LYS A 118 -1.67 21.69 5.79
CA LYS A 118 -2.26 21.42 4.46
C LYS A 118 -3.60 20.70 4.54
N GLY A 119 -4.15 20.55 5.74
CA GLY A 119 -5.34 19.74 6.00
C GLY A 119 -5.04 18.24 6.01
N CYS A 120 -6.10 17.47 6.16
CA CYS A 120 -6.05 16.01 6.25
C CYS A 120 -6.68 15.39 5.01
N TYR A 121 -6.07 14.33 4.52
CA TYR A 121 -6.44 13.77 3.22
C TYR A 121 -5.96 12.33 3.05
N ILE A 122 -6.51 11.66 2.04
CA ILE A 122 -5.96 10.46 1.45
C ILE A 122 -5.35 10.83 0.10
N SER A 123 -4.13 10.41 -0.15
CA SER A 123 -3.51 10.50 -1.48
C SER A 123 -3.45 9.13 -2.12
N ILE A 124 -3.88 9.04 -3.37
CA ILE A 124 -3.59 7.90 -4.23
C ILE A 124 -2.38 8.23 -5.08
N VAL A 125 -1.36 7.39 -4.99
CA VAL A 125 -0.03 7.65 -5.53
C VAL A 125 0.33 6.55 -6.52
N ASP A 126 0.86 6.95 -7.66
CA ASP A 126 1.62 6.08 -8.54
C ASP A 126 3.04 5.97 -7.98
N SER A 127 3.40 4.80 -7.43
CA SER A 127 4.74 4.56 -6.89
C SER A 127 5.82 4.45 -7.96
N GLY A 128 5.47 4.17 -9.22
CA GLY A 128 6.41 3.86 -10.29
C GLY A 128 7.20 2.57 -10.04
N TYR A 129 6.63 1.62 -9.29
CA TYR A 129 7.33 0.40 -8.90
C TYR A 129 7.65 -0.47 -10.13
N TRP A 130 6.69 -0.63 -11.04
CA TRP A 130 6.91 -1.37 -12.28
C TRP A 130 7.92 -0.71 -13.20
N LEU A 131 7.88 0.61 -13.32
CA LEU A 131 8.90 1.34 -14.10
C LEU A 131 10.30 1.14 -13.51
N GLU A 132 10.42 1.10 -12.18
CA GLU A 132 11.69 0.89 -11.51
C GLU A 132 12.16 -0.57 -11.69
N PHE A 133 11.24 -1.52 -11.60
CA PHE A 133 11.50 -2.93 -11.84
C PHE A 133 11.97 -3.20 -13.28
N GLU A 134 11.27 -2.67 -14.29
CA GLU A 134 11.66 -2.77 -15.70
C GLU A 134 13.02 -2.12 -15.95
N ARG A 135 13.26 -0.95 -15.36
CA ARG A 135 14.56 -0.27 -15.44
C ARG A 135 15.67 -1.14 -14.85
N GLN A 136 15.47 -1.77 -13.70
CA GLN A 136 16.46 -2.65 -13.07
C GLN A 136 16.71 -3.92 -13.88
N GLN A 137 15.67 -4.51 -14.47
CA GLN A 137 15.86 -5.65 -15.38
C GLN A 137 16.67 -5.25 -16.62
N TYR A 138 16.32 -4.11 -17.24
CA TYR A 138 17.02 -3.60 -18.40
C TYR A 138 18.48 -3.19 -18.09
N LEU A 139 18.74 -2.55 -16.95
CA LEU A 139 20.09 -2.22 -16.48
C LEU A 139 20.89 -3.48 -16.10
N GLY A 140 20.25 -4.49 -15.53
CA GLY A 140 20.87 -5.80 -15.27
C GLY A 140 21.33 -6.48 -16.56
N ILE A 141 20.57 -6.34 -17.65
CA ILE A 141 20.96 -6.79 -19.00
C ILE A 141 22.09 -5.92 -19.56
N LYS A 142 22.04 -4.59 -19.41
CA LYS A 142 23.12 -3.68 -19.83
C LYS A 142 24.40 -3.83 -19.00
N SER A 143 24.37 -4.34 -17.78
CA SER A 143 25.58 -4.52 -16.97
C SER A 143 26.56 -5.57 -17.55
N TYR A 144 26.18 -6.33 -18.58
CA TYR A 144 27.09 -7.18 -19.37
C TYR A 144 27.87 -6.40 -20.44
N GLY A 145 27.60 -5.10 -20.62
CA GLY A 145 28.35 -4.19 -21.48
C GLY A 145 28.17 -2.75 -21.02
N LYS A 146 29.18 -2.21 -20.32
CA LYS A 146 29.34 -0.81 -19.85
C LYS A 146 28.25 0.15 -20.35
N SER A 147 27.43 0.68 -19.43
CA SER A 147 26.57 1.82 -19.72
C SER A 147 26.94 3.03 -18.86
N ASP A 148 27.30 4.12 -19.55
CA ASP A 148 27.59 5.46 -19.03
C ASP A 148 26.31 6.31 -18.95
N ASP A 149 25.20 5.74 -18.47
CA ASP A 149 23.90 6.41 -18.52
C ASP A 149 23.69 7.32 -17.28
N LYS A 150 23.75 8.63 -17.49
CA LYS A 150 23.55 9.73 -16.51
C LYS A 150 22.08 9.92 -16.05
N GLU A 151 21.16 9.04 -16.40
CA GLU A 151 19.75 9.07 -15.94
C GLU A 151 19.52 8.15 -14.73
N SER A 152 20.24 8.36 -13.63
CA SER A 152 20.28 7.40 -12.51
C SER A 152 19.61 7.89 -11.22
N GLY A 153 18.58 8.74 -11.32
CA GLY A 153 17.73 9.05 -10.16
C GLY A 153 16.69 7.96 -9.90
N PRO A 154 16.32 7.64 -8.65
CA PRO A 154 15.19 6.75 -8.37
C PRO A 154 13.90 7.34 -8.94
N ILE A 155 13.00 6.47 -9.46
CA ILE A 155 11.70 6.93 -9.96
C ILE A 155 10.91 7.54 -8.81
N LYS A 156 10.50 8.80 -8.98
CA LYS A 156 9.75 9.52 -7.95
C LYS A 156 8.27 9.13 -8.01
N PRO A 157 7.63 8.88 -6.86
CA PRO A 157 6.19 8.69 -6.79
C PRO A 157 5.43 9.96 -7.23
N GLU A 158 4.28 9.78 -7.85
CA GLU A 158 3.41 10.88 -8.31
C GLU A 158 2.02 10.77 -7.68
N ILE A 159 1.50 11.88 -7.15
CA ILE A 159 0.14 11.93 -6.59
C ILE A 159 -0.85 12.02 -7.75
N LEU A 160 -1.67 10.98 -7.93
CA LEU A 160 -2.71 10.94 -8.96
C LEU A 160 -4.01 11.58 -8.49
N MET A 161 -4.32 11.46 -7.20
CA MET A 161 -5.55 11.98 -6.61
C MET A 161 -5.35 12.30 -5.14
N THR A 162 -6.01 13.35 -4.66
CA THR A 162 -6.13 13.67 -3.23
C THR A 162 -7.59 13.82 -2.86
N LEU A 163 -8.00 13.15 -1.78
CA LEU A 163 -9.36 13.15 -1.25
C LEU A 163 -9.34 13.80 0.14
N PRO A 164 -10.16 14.83 0.40
CA PRO A 164 -10.18 15.47 1.72
C PRO A 164 -10.72 14.51 2.78
N GLU A 165 -10.11 14.52 3.96
CA GLU A 165 -10.46 13.67 5.08
C GLU A 165 -10.66 14.44 6.38
N ASN A 166 -11.26 13.77 7.36
CA ASN A 166 -11.31 14.29 8.72
C ASN A 166 -9.93 14.20 9.36
N CYS A 167 -9.53 15.29 10.01
CA CYS A 167 -8.35 15.29 10.84
C CYS A 167 -8.55 14.48 12.12
N ILE A 168 -7.49 13.78 12.53
CA ILE A 168 -7.52 12.93 13.70
C ILE A 168 -7.02 13.67 14.94
N ASN A 169 -7.57 13.32 16.09
CA ASN A 169 -7.08 13.78 17.38
C ASN A 169 -5.93 12.90 17.91
N LYS A 170 -5.30 13.33 19.01
CA LYS A 170 -4.18 12.59 19.63
C LYS A 170 -4.53 11.16 20.02
N GLN A 171 -5.76 10.90 20.47
CA GLN A 171 -6.19 9.56 20.88
C GLN A 171 -6.29 8.62 19.67
N GLN A 172 -6.88 9.10 18.58
CA GLN A 172 -6.98 8.36 17.32
C GLN A 172 -5.60 8.10 16.71
N LEU A 173 -4.72 9.10 16.76
CA LEU A 173 -3.32 8.96 16.33
C LEU A 173 -2.58 7.88 17.13
N ASN A 174 -2.74 7.88 18.46
CA ASN A 174 -2.14 6.88 19.33
C ASN A 174 -2.68 5.47 19.03
N ALA A 175 -3.97 5.34 18.71
CA ALA A 175 -4.55 4.06 18.31
C ALA A 175 -3.96 3.53 17.00
N ILE A 176 -3.74 4.39 15.99
CA ILE A 176 -3.07 4.02 14.73
C ILE A 176 -1.62 3.57 15.03
N LYS A 177 -0.86 4.38 15.77
CA LYS A 177 0.54 4.09 16.11
C LYS A 177 0.69 2.81 16.92
N ALA A 178 -0.20 2.56 17.88
CA ALA A 178 -0.19 1.34 18.68
C ALA A 178 -0.40 0.09 17.81
N LYS A 179 -1.37 0.13 16.89
CA LYS A 179 -1.60 -0.98 15.94
C LYS A 179 -0.41 -1.21 15.01
N GLN A 180 0.22 -0.14 14.51
CA GLN A 180 1.40 -0.26 13.66
C GLN A 180 2.56 -0.91 14.41
N LYS A 181 2.81 -0.47 15.66
CA LYS A 181 3.83 -1.06 16.53
C LYS A 181 3.59 -2.54 16.84
N GLU A 182 2.32 -2.94 16.99
CA GLU A 182 1.96 -4.35 17.19
C GLU A 182 2.30 -5.21 15.96
N LYS A 183 1.96 -4.73 14.76
CA LYS A 183 2.32 -5.40 13.50
C LYS A 183 3.84 -5.51 13.31
N ASP A 184 4.58 -4.44 13.60
CA ASP A 184 6.05 -4.45 13.50
C ASP A 184 6.66 -5.47 14.47
N ARG A 185 6.12 -5.58 15.68
CA ARG A 185 6.57 -6.58 16.67
C ARG A 185 6.30 -8.01 16.18
N ALA A 186 5.12 -8.27 15.64
CA ALA A 186 4.77 -9.58 15.09
C ALA A 186 5.69 -9.95 13.92
N LEU A 187 6.00 -8.99 13.02
CA LEU A 187 6.93 -9.21 11.93
C LEU A 187 8.34 -9.53 12.44
N GLN A 188 8.85 -8.78 13.43
CA GLN A 188 10.16 -9.05 14.03
C GLN A 188 10.23 -10.45 14.66
N GLN A 189 9.18 -10.88 15.35
CA GLN A 189 9.10 -12.23 15.92
C GLN A 189 9.11 -13.28 14.81
N TRP A 190 8.30 -13.11 13.77
CA TRP A 190 8.25 -14.03 12.64
C TRP A 190 9.61 -14.14 11.93
N VAL A 191 10.29 -13.02 11.67
CA VAL A 191 11.64 -13.02 11.06
C VAL A 191 12.64 -13.77 11.94
N GLY A 192 12.58 -13.56 13.26
CA GLY A 192 13.38 -14.29 14.24
C GLY A 192 13.12 -15.80 14.18
N GLU A 193 11.86 -16.23 14.16
CA GLU A 193 11.49 -17.64 14.05
C GLU A 193 11.95 -18.27 12.73
N GLN A 194 11.79 -17.59 11.60
CA GLN A 194 12.26 -18.10 10.31
C GLN A 194 13.78 -18.23 10.28
N THR A 195 14.50 -17.26 10.85
CA THR A 195 15.96 -17.27 10.92
C THR A 195 16.44 -18.44 11.79
N LEU A 196 15.80 -18.67 12.94
CA LEU A 196 16.10 -19.82 13.80
C LEU A 196 15.79 -21.14 13.10
N LYS A 197 14.63 -21.29 12.45
CA LYS A 197 14.29 -22.51 11.69
C LYS A 197 15.31 -22.82 10.61
N GLU A 198 15.76 -21.80 9.87
CA GLU A 198 16.77 -21.99 8.83
C GLU A 198 18.14 -22.33 9.43
N LEU A 199 18.52 -21.72 10.56
CA LEU A 199 19.74 -22.07 11.28
C LEU A 199 19.69 -23.53 11.79
N CYS A 200 18.57 -23.96 12.35
CA CYS A 200 18.33 -25.33 12.78
C CYS A 200 18.49 -26.31 11.60
N ARG A 201 17.90 -25.98 10.45
CA ARG A 201 17.99 -26.79 9.22
C ARG A 201 19.42 -26.93 8.73
N GLN A 202 20.22 -25.86 8.82
CA GLN A 202 21.60 -25.86 8.33
C GLN A 202 22.60 -26.47 9.30
N THR A 203 22.38 -26.34 10.62
CA THR A 203 23.38 -26.66 11.65
C THR A 203 22.98 -27.78 12.61
N GLY A 204 21.71 -28.18 12.63
CA GLY A 204 21.18 -29.20 13.54
C GLY A 204 21.05 -28.74 15.01
N ASN A 205 21.42 -27.50 15.33
CA ASN A 205 21.27 -26.92 16.67
C ASN A 205 19.92 -26.18 16.75
N CYS A 206 18.98 -26.75 17.50
CA CYS A 206 17.62 -26.25 17.70
C CYS A 206 17.44 -25.66 19.10
#